data_AF-A0A1H5D5E7-F1
#
_entry.id   AF-A0A1H5D5E7-F1
#
_cell.length_a   1.000
_cell.length_b   1.000
_cell.length_c   1.000
_cell.angle_alpha   90.00
_cell.angle_beta   90.00
_cell.angle_gamma   90.00
#
_symmetry.space_group_name_H-M   'P 1'
#
loop_
_entity.id
_entity.type
_entity.pdbx_description
1 polymer ?
#
loop_
_entity_poly.entity_id
_entity_poly.type
_entity_poly.pdbx_seq_one_letter_code
_entity_poly.pdbx_strand_id
1 'polypeptide(L)' 'MSKDHDKASHGSQDARRHKIDHQTRNEWLHRDAGLQALWQASGMSRDEFIQHNEGVIDKVIADNLDANR' A
#
# COMPACT_ATOMS: atom_id res chain seq x y z
N MET A 1 -35.22 33.47 -6.83
CA MET A 1 -33.76 33.40 -6.98
C MET A 1 -33.17 32.97 -5.64
N SER A 2 -33.08 31.66 -5.37
CA SER A 2 -32.43 31.13 -4.15
C SER A 2 -30.94 30.97 -4.40
N LYS A 3 -30.16 31.48 -3.45
CA LYS A 3 -28.70 31.45 -3.43
C LYS A 3 -28.31 30.32 -2.49
N ASP A 4 -28.22 29.11 -3.01
CA ASP A 4 -27.68 27.96 -2.29
C ASP A 4 -26.17 27.95 -2.43
N HIS A 5 -25.50 28.47 -1.41
CA HIS A 5 -24.10 28.22 -1.16
C HIS A 5 -24.00 27.38 0.11
N ASP A 6 -23.21 26.32 -0.03
CA ASP A 6 -22.30 25.85 1.01
C ASP A 6 -22.94 25.21 2.24
N LYS A 7 -23.07 23.87 2.21
CA LYS A 7 -22.67 23.03 3.35
C LYS A 7 -22.11 21.69 2.88
N ALA A 8 -20.78 21.70 2.76
CA ALA A 8 -19.91 20.70 3.38
C ALA A 8 -20.30 19.22 3.19
N SER A 9 -19.90 18.66 2.04
CA SER A 9 -19.70 17.23 1.88
C SER A 9 -18.46 16.79 2.68
N HIS A 10 -18.62 16.67 4.00
CA HIS A 10 -17.64 16.03 4.87
C HIS A 10 -17.72 14.51 4.68
N GLY A 11 -16.60 13.89 4.29
CA GLY A 11 -16.35 12.51 4.66
C GLY A 11 -16.16 11.48 3.54
N SER A 12 -15.74 11.85 2.34
CA SER A 12 -15.05 10.87 1.45
C SER A 12 -13.53 11.08 1.54
N GLN A 13 -13.01 11.01 2.76
CA GLN A 13 -11.57 11.04 3.02
C GLN A 13 -10.96 9.64 3.13
N ASP A 14 -11.78 8.59 3.08
CA ASP A 14 -11.34 7.18 3.22
C ASP A 14 -10.96 6.50 1.89
N ALA A 15 -11.37 7.04 0.74
CA ALA A 15 -11.14 6.40 -0.56
C ALA A 15 -9.75 6.70 -1.18
N ARG A 16 -8.89 7.44 -0.47
CA ARG A 16 -7.51 7.69 -0.87
C ARG A 16 -6.55 7.07 0.13
N ARG A 17 -6.72 5.78 0.46
CA ARG A 17 -5.58 4.97 0.89
C ARG A 17 -4.52 5.16 -0.18
N HIS A 18 -3.51 5.95 0.15
CA HIS A 18 -2.42 6.29 -0.74
C HIS A 18 -1.92 4.97 -1.32
N LYS A 19 -2.06 4.79 -2.64
CA LYS A 19 -1.45 3.65 -3.31
C LYS A 19 0.03 3.71 -2.93
N ILE A 20 0.51 2.68 -2.24
CA ILE A 20 1.92 2.59 -1.89
C ILE A 20 2.67 2.55 -3.22
N ASP A 21 3.67 3.41 -3.35
CA ASP A 21 4.43 3.49 -4.59
C ASP A 21 5.29 2.23 -4.79
N HIS A 22 5.56 1.89 -6.05
CA HIS A 22 6.40 0.74 -6.42
C HIS A 22 7.77 0.79 -5.72
N GLN A 23 8.37 1.97 -5.59
CA GLN A 23 9.64 2.13 -4.88
C GLN A 23 9.50 1.73 -3.41
N THR A 24 8.41 2.11 -2.73
CA THR A 24 8.19 1.74 -1.33
C THR A 24 8.03 0.23 -1.19
N ARG A 25 7.28 -0.43 -2.09
CA ARG A 25 7.16 -1.90 -2.13
C ARG A 25 8.51 -2.59 -2.32
N ASN A 26 9.34 -2.06 -3.20
CA ASN A 26 10.69 -2.55 -3.46
C ASN A 26 11.61 -2.41 -2.23
N GLU A 27 11.51 -1.34 -1.46
CA GLU A 27 12.27 -1.18 -0.22
C GLU A 27 11.82 -2.17 0.86
N TRP A 28 10.51 -2.40 0.98
CA TRP A 28 9.94 -3.30 1.97
C TRP A 28 10.29 -4.77 1.74
N LEU A 29 10.54 -5.18 0.49
CA LEU A 29 11.07 -6.51 0.16
C LEU A 29 12.40 -6.84 0.82
N HIS A 30 13.20 -5.83 1.19
CA HIS A 30 14.44 -6.01 1.94
C HIS A 30 14.28 -5.81 3.45
N ARG A 31 13.22 -5.11 3.88
CA ARG A 31 12.97 -4.82 5.29
C ARG A 31 12.23 -5.96 5.98
N ASP A 32 11.31 -6.60 5.28
CA ASP A 32 10.51 -7.70 5.82
C ASP A 32 11.05 -9.05 5.36
N ALA A 33 11.45 -9.88 6.33
CA ALA A 33 12.01 -11.21 6.06
C ALA A 33 10.99 -12.15 5.41
N GLY A 34 9.68 -11.96 5.67
CA GLY A 34 8.61 -12.74 5.06
C GLY A 34 8.47 -12.43 3.58
N LEU A 35 8.41 -11.15 3.21
CA LEU A 35 8.40 -10.71 1.82
C LEU A 35 9.67 -11.14 1.08
N GLN A 36 10.83 -11.04 1.72
CA GLN A 36 12.09 -11.50 1.12
C GLN A 36 12.05 -13.00 0.84
N ALA A 37 11.60 -13.82 1.81
CA ALA A 37 11.49 -15.27 1.64
C ALA A 37 10.48 -15.65 0.55
N LEU A 38 9.31 -14.98 0.51
CA LEU A 38 8.30 -15.18 -0.54
C LEU A 38 8.83 -14.83 -1.93
N TRP A 39 9.55 -13.72 -2.05
CA TRP A 39 10.19 -13.32 -3.30
C TRP A 39 11.24 -14.36 -3.75
N GLN A 40 12.14 -14.78 -2.87
CA GLN A 40 13.14 -15.80 -3.18
C GLN A 40 12.50 -17.14 -3.56
N ALA A 41 11.42 -17.54 -2.90
CA ALA A 41 10.69 -18.76 -3.21
C ALA A 41 9.91 -18.68 -4.54
N SER A 42 9.52 -17.47 -4.97
CA SER A 42 8.78 -17.28 -6.20
C SER A 42 9.61 -17.51 -7.48
N GLY A 43 10.93 -17.34 -7.39
CA GLY A 43 11.83 -17.36 -8.56
C GLY A 43 11.60 -16.23 -9.56
N MET A 44 10.74 -15.24 -9.24
CA MET A 44 10.42 -14.11 -10.11
C MET A 44 11.47 -13.00 -10.00
N SER A 45 11.55 -12.16 -11.04
CA SER A 45 12.21 -10.88 -10.88
C SER A 45 11.47 -10.03 -9.84
N ARG A 46 12.18 -9.04 -9.29
CA ARG A 46 11.62 -8.24 -8.19
C ARG A 46 10.39 -7.44 -8.64
N ASP A 47 10.44 -6.84 -9.82
CA ASP A 47 9.33 -6.05 -10.35
C ASP A 47 8.11 -6.92 -10.64
N GLU A 48 8.31 -8.12 -11.21
CA GLU A 48 7.23 -9.09 -11.42
C GLU A 48 6.61 -9.51 -10.08
N PHE A 49 7.44 -9.83 -9.08
CA PHE A 49 6.94 -10.19 -7.76
C PHE A 49 6.09 -9.06 -7.17
N ILE A 50 6.55 -7.80 -7.26
CA ILE A 50 5.81 -6.64 -6.77
C ILE A 50 4.48 -6.50 -7.51
N GLN A 51 4.48 -6.54 -8.84
CA GLN A 51 3.28 -6.39 -9.65
C GLN A 51 2.24 -7.48 -9.38
N HIS A 52 2.68 -8.73 -9.19
CA HIS A 52 1.79 -9.85 -8.88
C HIS A 52 1.29 -9.87 -7.43
N ASN A 53 2.05 -9.25 -6.50
CA ASN A 53 1.79 -9.33 -5.06
C ASN A 53 1.54 -7.95 -4.42
N GLU A 54 1.16 -6.93 -5.19
CA GLU A 54 0.95 -5.55 -4.69
C GLU A 54 0.06 -5.53 -3.44
N GLY A 55 -1.05 -6.25 -3.45
CA GLY A 55 -1.98 -6.31 -2.32
C GLY A 55 -1.41 -7.02 -1.08
N VAL A 56 -0.57 -8.04 -1.27
CA VAL A 56 0.09 -8.75 -0.16
C VAL A 56 1.15 -7.83 0.46
N ILE A 57 1.97 -7.20 -0.37
CA ILE A 57 3.00 -6.26 0.08
C ILE A 57 2.35 -5.08 0.80
N ASP A 58 1.31 -4.48 0.23
CA ASP A 58 0.60 -3.35 0.83
C ASP A 58 0.02 -3.69 2.21
N LYS A 59 -0.51 -4.91 2.36
CA LYS A 59 -0.99 -5.40 3.65
C LYS A 59 0.15 -5.54 4.65
N VAL A 60 1.26 -6.19 4.29
CA VAL A 60 2.42 -6.36 5.19
C VAL A 60 2.97 -5.00 5.63
N ILE A 61 3.01 -4.03 4.72
CA ILE A 61 3.43 -2.66 5.04
C ILE A 61 2.47 -2.02 6.03
N ALA A 62 1.15 -2.09 5.79
CA ALA A 62 0.15 -1.52 6.68
C ALA A 62 0.20 -2.16 8.08
N ASP A 63 0.30 -3.49 8.14
CA ASP A 63 0.37 -4.24 9.40
C ASP A 63 1.63 -3.88 10.20
N ASN A 64 2.79 -3.73 9.55
CA ASN A 64 4.02 -3.31 10.21
C ASN A 64 4.00 -1.84 10.66
N LEU A 65 3.36 -0.95 9.89
CA LEU A 65 3.23 0.47 10.26
C LEU A 65 2.30 0.66 11.45
N ASP A 66 1.23 -0.15 11.56
CA ASP A 66 0.32 -0.13 12.72
C ASP A 66 0.99 -0.71 13.97
N ALA A 67 1.78 -1.78 13.82
CA ALA A 67 2.52 -2.39 14.93
C ALA A 67 3.62 -1.50 15.54
N ASN A 68 4.10 -0.49 14.81
CA ASN A 68 5.13 0.45 15.27
C ASN A 68 4.54 1.75 15.86
N ARG A 69 3.23 1.77 16.15
CA ARG A 69 2.50 2.90 16.75
C ARG A 69 2.15 2.63 18.20
#